data_AF-K4HTW9-F1
#
_entry.id   AF-K4HTW9-F1
#
_cell.length_a   1.000
_cell.length_b   1.000
_cell.length_c   1.000
_cell.angle_alpha   90.00
_cell.angle_beta   90.00
_cell.angle_gamma   90.00
#
_symmetry.space_group_name_H-M   'P 1'
#
loop_
_entity.id
_entity.type
_entity.pdbx_description
1 polymer ?
#
loop_
_entity_poly.entity_id
_entity_poly.type
_entity_poly.pdbx_seq_one_letter_code
_entity_poly.pdbx_strand_id
1 'polypeptide(L)'
;MLLYFISFLLIVSFFVLNMFVGVVVENFHKCRQHQEAEEARRREEKRLRRLEKKRRKAQRRPYYADYSPARKYIHTLCTSHYLDLFITFIIGVNVITMSMEHYNQPKSLDEALKYCNYVFTIVFVFEAVL
;
A
#
# COMPACT_ATOMS: atom_id res chain seq x y z
N MET A 1 50.19 16.49 -61.88
CA MET A 1 50.60 15.97 -60.55
C MET A 1 49.73 16.51 -59.42
N LEU A 2 49.57 17.83 -59.25
CA LEU A 2 48.71 18.42 -58.20
C LEU A 2 47.23 17.99 -58.29
N LEU A 3 46.63 18.04 -59.49
CA LEU A 3 45.22 17.65 -59.69
C LEU A 3 44.95 16.18 -59.34
N TYR A 4 45.91 15.29 -59.63
CA TYR A 4 45.84 13.88 -59.25
C TYR A 4 45.85 13.71 -57.73
N PHE A 5 46.73 14.44 -57.04
CA PHE A 5 46.81 14.38 -55.58
C PHE A 5 45.54 14.93 -54.92
N ILE A 6 44.99 16.03 -55.44
CA ILE A 6 43.75 16.64 -54.93
C ILE A 6 42.56 15.72 -55.13
N SER A 7 42.38 15.14 -56.33
CA SER A 7 41.25 14.22 -56.58
C SER A 7 41.37 12.94 -55.76
N PHE A 8 42.57 12.37 -55.64
CA PHE A 8 42.83 11.20 -54.81
C PHE A 8 42.51 11.47 -53.32
N LEU A 9 42.98 12.59 -52.78
CA LEU A 9 42.72 12.98 -51.39
C LEU A 9 41.24 13.18 -51.10
N LEU A 10 40.51 13.85 -52.00
CA LEU A 10 39.07 14.07 -51.82
C LEU A 10 38.30 12.74 -51.82
N ILE A 11 38.62 11.84 -52.75
CA ILE A 11 37.94 10.53 -52.84
C ILE A 11 38.21 9.69 -51.59
N VAL A 12 39.48 9.53 -51.20
CA VAL A 12 39.84 8.71 -50.04
C VAL A 12 39.28 9.28 -48.75
N SER A 13 39.37 10.61 -48.55
CA SER A 13 38.86 11.26 -47.34
C SER A 13 37.34 11.11 -47.20
N PHE A 14 36.60 11.21 -48.31
CA PHE A 14 35.15 11.02 -48.32
C PHE A 14 34.77 9.57 -47.95
N PHE A 15 35.45 8.58 -48.50
CA PHE A 15 35.20 7.17 -48.16
C PHE A 15 35.51 6.86 -46.69
N VAL A 16 36.64 7.35 -46.17
CA VAL A 16 37.03 7.13 -44.76
C VAL A 16 36.02 7.79 -43.83
N LEU A 17 35.58 9.01 -44.12
CA LEU A 17 34.60 9.71 -43.30
C LEU A 17 33.25 8.97 -43.28
N ASN A 18 32.75 8.55 -44.44
CA ASN A 18 31.47 7.84 -44.51
C ASN A 18 31.53 6.46 -43.84
N MET A 19 32.64 5.73 -43.98
CA MET A 19 32.85 4.47 -43.26
C MET A 19 32.88 4.69 -41.74
N PHE A 20 33.59 5.73 -41.28
CA PHE A 20 33.67 6.07 -39.87
C PHE A 20 32.30 6.44 -39.27
N VAL A 21 31.56 7.34 -39.94
CA VAL A 21 30.21 7.72 -39.52
C VAL A 21 29.29 6.50 -39.49
N GLY A 22 29.37 5.60 -40.48
CA GLY A 22 28.60 4.36 -40.51
C GLY A 22 28.82 3.49 -39.28
N VAL A 23 30.08 3.20 -38.92
CA VAL A 23 30.42 2.37 -37.75
C VAL A 23 30.00 3.03 -36.43
N VAL A 24 30.19 4.35 -36.31
CA VAL A 24 29.80 5.10 -35.11
C VAL A 24 28.28 5.08 -34.93
N VAL A 25 27.52 5.35 -35.99
CA VAL A 25 26.05 5.34 -35.96
C VAL A 25 25.52 3.95 -35.63
N GLU A 26 26.10 2.89 -36.20
CA GLU A 26 25.71 1.51 -35.88
C GLU A 26 25.94 1.19 -34.39
N ASN A 27 27.09 1.59 -33.84
CA ASN A 27 27.39 1.41 -32.42
C ASN A 27 26.43 2.20 -31.51
N PHE A 28 26.08 3.44 -31.87
CA PHE A 28 25.09 4.21 -31.13
C PHE A 28 23.71 3.55 -31.15
N HIS A 29 23.28 3.03 -32.29
CA HIS A 29 22.02 2.29 -32.39
C HIS A 29 22.03 1.02 -31.53
N LYS A 30 23.13 0.24 -31.55
CA LYS A 30 23.30 -0.93 -30.68
C LYS A 30 23.23 -0.58 -29.20
N CYS A 31 23.91 0.50 -28.79
CA CYS A 31 23.90 0.97 -27.41
C CYS A 31 22.49 1.40 -26.97
N ARG A 32 21.81 2.18 -27.82
CA ARG A 32 20.43 2.62 -27.55
C ARG A 32 19.47 1.44 -27.37
N GLN A 33 19.54 0.45 -28.26
CA GLN A 33 18.71 -0.76 -28.17
C GLN A 33 19.01 -1.58 -26.91
N HIS A 34 20.29 -1.75 -26.56
CA HIS A 34 20.68 -2.47 -25.35
C HIS A 34 20.14 -1.77 -24.09
N GLN A 35 20.24 -0.45 -24.03
CA GLN A 35 19.78 0.36 -22.91
C GLN A 35 18.25 0.30 -22.75
N GLU A 36 17.50 0.41 -23.85
CA GLU A 36 16.03 0.26 -23.84
C GLU A 36 15.60 -1.14 -23.39
N ALA A 37 16.27 -2.19 -23.90
CA ALA A 37 15.97 -3.57 -23.53
C ALA A 37 16.29 -3.86 -22.06
N GLU A 38 17.40 -3.35 -21.54
CA GLU A 38 17.78 -3.52 -20.14
C GLU A 38 16.82 -2.77 -19.19
N GLU A 39 16.39 -1.56 -19.58
CA GLU A 39 15.41 -0.81 -18.80
C GLU A 39 14.04 -1.50 -18.80
N ALA A 40 13.60 -2.03 -19.94
CA ALA A 40 12.37 -2.81 -20.06
C ALA A 40 12.41 -4.07 -19.18
N ARG A 41 13.50 -4.83 -19.22
CA ARG A 41 13.72 -6.00 -18.34
C ARG A 41 13.67 -5.62 -16.87
N ARG A 42 14.35 -4.55 -16.47
CA ARG A 42 14.35 -4.08 -15.07
C ARG A 42 12.96 -3.63 -14.60
N ARG A 43 12.13 -3.07 -15.48
CA ARG A 43 10.73 -2.72 -15.18
C ARG A 43 9.86 -3.97 -15.04
N GLU A 44 10.05 -4.97 -15.90
CA GLU A 44 9.31 -6.23 -15.86
C GLU A 44 9.64 -7.04 -14.60
N GLU A 45 10.92 -7.18 -14.24
CA GLU A 45 11.34 -7.83 -13.00
C GLU A 45 10.74 -7.17 -11.75
N LYS A 46 10.71 -5.82 -11.71
CA LYS A 46 10.07 -5.08 -10.61
C LYS A 46 8.57 -5.40 -10.52
N ARG A 47 7.88 -5.53 -11.67
CA ARG A 47 6.45 -5.90 -11.71
C ARG A 47 6.25 -7.33 -11.20
N LEU A 48 7.04 -8.29 -11.68
CA LEU A 48 6.99 -9.69 -11.25
C LEU A 48 7.24 -9.82 -9.75
N ARG A 49 8.27 -9.16 -9.20
CA ARG A 49 8.54 -9.15 -7.74
C ARG A 49 7.39 -8.58 -6.92
N ARG A 50 6.70 -7.54 -7.41
CA ARG A 50 5.51 -6.98 -6.72
C ARG A 50 4.34 -7.95 -6.76
N LEU A 51 4.09 -8.59 -7.90
CA LEU A 51 3.04 -9.60 -8.04
C LEU A 51 3.32 -10.82 -7.14
N GLU A 52 4.55 -11.30 -7.10
CA GLU A 52 4.95 -12.40 -6.23
C GLU A 52 4.79 -12.05 -4.75
N LYS A 53 5.20 -10.85 -4.32
CA LYS A 53 4.96 -10.36 -2.96
C LYS A 53 3.46 -10.31 -2.61
N LYS A 54 2.62 -9.86 -3.53
CA LYS A 54 1.15 -9.86 -3.35
C LYS A 54 0.61 -11.29 -3.25
N ARG A 55 1.05 -12.21 -4.12
CA ARG A 55 0.68 -13.63 -4.06
C ARG A 55 1.08 -14.28 -2.74
N ARG A 56 2.32 -14.08 -2.27
CA ARG A 56 2.78 -14.61 -0.98
C ARG A 56 1.95 -14.07 0.20
N LYS A 57 1.53 -12.80 0.16
CA LYS A 57 0.63 -12.23 1.18
C LYS A 57 -0.79 -12.83 1.11
N ALA A 58 -1.34 -13.00 -0.09
CA ALA A 58 -2.67 -13.59 -0.27
C ALA A 58 -2.70 -15.10 0.05
N GLN A 59 -1.58 -15.80 -0.16
CA GLN A 59 -1.45 -17.24 0.08
C GLN A 59 -1.10 -17.58 1.53
N ARG A 60 -0.70 -16.59 2.34
CA ARG A 60 -0.69 -16.74 3.80
C ARG A 60 -2.13 -16.93 4.25
N ARG A 61 -2.51 -18.18 4.53
CA ARG A 61 -3.78 -18.48 5.20
C ARG A 61 -3.88 -17.58 6.44
N PRO A 62 -5.01 -16.89 6.66
CA PRO A 62 -5.18 -16.10 7.86
C PRO A 62 -4.96 -17.00 9.08
N TYR A 63 -4.20 -16.51 10.05
CA TYR A 63 -3.80 -17.23 11.27
C TYR A 63 -4.98 -17.87 12.03
N TYR A 64 -6.19 -17.33 11.81
CA TYR A 64 -7.43 -17.75 12.42
C TYR A 64 -8.18 -18.88 11.69
N ALA A 65 -7.62 -19.43 10.61
CA ALA A 65 -8.29 -20.45 9.79
C ALA A 65 -8.56 -21.76 10.54
N ASP A 66 -7.70 -22.12 11.49
CA ASP A 66 -7.73 -23.41 12.21
C ASP A 66 -8.36 -23.33 13.61
N TYR A 67 -9.17 -22.29 13.87
CA TYR A 67 -9.80 -22.08 15.18
C TYR A 67 -11.01 -23.01 15.41
N SER A 68 -11.23 -23.40 16.67
CA SER A 68 -12.43 -24.13 17.10
C SER A 68 -13.71 -23.32 16.78
N PRO A 69 -14.86 -23.97 16.51
CA PRO A 69 -16.07 -23.28 16.04
C PRO A 69 -16.56 -22.17 16.98
N ALA A 70 -16.44 -22.36 18.30
CA ALA A 70 -16.78 -21.33 19.28
C ALA A 70 -15.82 -20.12 19.23
N ARG A 71 -14.50 -20.37 19.17
CA ARG A 71 -13.49 -19.31 19.10
C ARG A 71 -13.55 -18.55 17.77
N LYS A 72 -13.91 -19.24 16.68
CA LYS A 72 -14.13 -18.64 15.37
C LYS A 72 -15.37 -17.75 15.36
N TYR A 73 -16.45 -18.15 16.03
CA TYR A 73 -17.65 -17.32 16.16
C TYR A 73 -17.38 -16.02 16.92
N ILE A 74 -16.71 -16.10 18.08
CA ILE A 74 -16.30 -14.92 18.86
C ILE A 74 -15.37 -14.02 18.04
N HIS A 75 -14.36 -14.60 17.38
CA HIS A 75 -13.46 -13.83 16.53
C HIS A 75 -14.19 -13.13 15.36
N THR A 76 -15.12 -13.81 14.69
CA THR A 76 -15.93 -13.21 13.62
C THR A 76 -16.89 -12.14 14.15
N LEU A 77 -17.40 -12.30 15.37
CA LEU A 77 -18.24 -11.32 16.04
C LEU A 77 -17.44 -10.05 16.39
N CYS A 78 -16.28 -10.18 17.04
CA CYS A 78 -15.42 -9.05 17.41
C CYS A 78 -14.74 -8.37 16.21
N THR A 79 -14.45 -9.11 15.13
CA THR A 79 -13.89 -8.52 13.89
C THR A 79 -14.98 -7.87 13.02
N SER A 80 -16.24 -7.86 13.46
CA SER A 80 -17.33 -7.27 12.71
C SER A 80 -17.34 -5.75 12.83
N HIS A 81 -17.30 -5.06 11.70
CA HIS A 81 -17.39 -3.60 11.62
C HIS A 81 -18.66 -3.02 12.29
N TYR A 82 -19.74 -3.81 12.38
CA TYR A 82 -20.97 -3.38 13.05
C TYR A 82 -20.81 -3.27 14.57
N LEU A 83 -20.01 -4.17 15.18
CA LEU A 83 -19.74 -4.16 16.61
C LEU A 83 -18.82 -2.99 16.96
N ASP A 84 -17.76 -2.77 16.18
CA ASP A 84 -16.86 -1.61 16.34
C ASP A 84 -17.61 -0.28 16.29
N LEU A 85 -18.53 -0.12 15.32
CA LEU A 85 -19.36 1.09 15.20
C LEU A 85 -20.30 1.26 16.39
N PHE A 86 -20.88 0.16 16.88
CA PHE A 86 -21.75 0.18 18.06
C PHE A 86 -20.99 0.59 19.33
N ILE A 87 -19.79 0.04 19.57
CA ILE A 87 -18.96 0.42 20.72
C ILE A 87 -18.53 1.88 20.62
N THR A 88 -18.13 2.33 19.43
CA THR A 88 -17.78 3.74 19.18
C THR A 88 -18.93 4.68 19.51
N PHE A 89 -20.16 4.31 19.12
CA PHE A 89 -21.35 5.08 19.47
C PHE A 89 -21.57 5.13 20.99
N ILE A 90 -21.45 4.01 21.69
CA ILE A 90 -21.61 3.94 23.14
C ILE A 90 -20.57 4.80 23.88
N ILE A 91 -19.31 4.79 23.44
CA ILE A 91 -18.26 5.67 23.97
C ILE A 91 -18.69 7.14 23.80
N GLY A 92 -19.19 7.51 22.63
CA GLY A 92 -19.69 8.86 22.36
C GLY A 92 -20.81 9.27 23.32
N VAL A 93 -21.79 8.39 23.55
CA VAL A 93 -22.90 8.66 24.50
C VAL A 93 -22.40 8.73 25.95
N ASN A 94 -21.43 7.89 26.35
CA ASN A 94 -20.83 7.93 27.68
C ASN A 94 -20.10 9.25 27.93
N VAL A 95 -19.31 9.73 26.97
CA VAL A 95 -18.63 11.03 27.05
C VAL A 95 -19.65 12.17 27.20
N ILE A 96 -20.76 12.13 26.47
CA ILE A 96 -21.84 13.11 26.61
C ILE A 96 -22.46 13.03 28.01
N THR A 97 -22.68 11.82 28.52
CA THR A 97 -23.24 11.57 29.86
C THR A 97 -22.34 12.17 30.95
N MET A 98 -21.03 11.96 30.88
CA MET A 98 -20.05 12.59 31.77
C MET A 98 -20.02 14.11 31.62
N SER A 99 -20.22 14.64 30.40
CA SER A 99 -20.26 16.09 30.16
C SER A 99 -21.51 16.79 30.72
N MET A 100 -22.58 16.03 31.01
CA MET A 100 -23.82 16.56 31.58
C MET A 100 -23.75 16.72 33.10
N GLU A 101 -22.73 16.18 33.77
CA GLU A 101 -22.55 16.33 35.21
C GLU A 101 -22.33 17.82 35.56
N HIS A 102 -23.19 18.36 36.44
CA HIS A 102 -23.09 19.75 36.87
C HIS A 102 -23.25 19.88 38.39
N TYR A 103 -22.64 20.94 38.94
CA TYR A 103 -22.75 21.26 40.37
C TYR A 103 -24.21 21.63 40.72
N ASN A 104 -24.75 21.07 41.82
CA ASN A 104 -26.17 21.15 42.24
C ASN A 104 -27.20 20.54 41.26
N GLN A 105 -26.99 19.29 40.86
CA GLN A 105 -27.94 18.57 40.00
C GLN A 105 -29.22 18.09 40.70
N PRO A 106 -30.38 18.08 40.00
CA PRO A 106 -31.61 17.52 40.54
C PRO A 106 -31.45 16.01 40.78
N LYS A 107 -32.04 15.50 41.87
CA LYS A 107 -31.88 14.09 42.29
C LYS A 107 -32.25 13.06 41.21
N SER A 108 -33.20 13.41 40.33
CA SER A 108 -33.60 12.56 39.20
C SER A 108 -32.51 12.44 38.12
N LEU A 109 -31.74 13.51 37.87
CA LEU A 109 -30.65 13.49 36.90
C LEU A 109 -29.45 12.72 37.44
N ASP A 110 -29.11 12.92 38.72
CA ASP A 110 -28.04 12.17 39.42
C ASP A 110 -28.28 10.65 39.35
N GLU A 111 -29.51 10.23 39.65
CA GLU A 111 -29.89 8.82 39.63
C GLU A 111 -29.89 8.24 38.21
N ALA A 112 -30.37 8.99 37.21
CA ALA A 112 -30.34 8.58 35.80
C ALA A 112 -28.90 8.45 35.25
N LEU A 113 -28.02 9.41 35.55
CA LEU A 113 -26.61 9.40 35.17
C LEU A 113 -25.90 8.19 35.80
N LYS A 114 -26.20 7.87 37.07
CA LYS A 114 -25.65 6.71 37.78
C LYS A 114 -26.04 5.38 37.14
N TYR A 115 -27.32 5.20 36.78
CA TYR A 115 -27.75 4.00 36.06
C TYR A 115 -27.13 3.91 34.66
N CYS A 116 -27.03 5.02 33.92
CA CYS A 116 -26.34 5.05 32.62
C CYS A 116 -24.87 4.63 32.73
N ASN A 117 -24.15 5.16 33.71
CA ASN A 117 -22.75 4.79 33.95
C ASN A 117 -22.57 3.32 34.30
N TYR A 118 -23.50 2.71 35.06
CA TYR A 118 -23.47 1.28 35.35
C TYR A 118 -23.69 0.43 34.08
N VAL A 119 -24.65 0.81 33.23
CA VAL A 119 -24.91 0.15 31.95
C VAL A 119 -23.70 0.24 31.03
N PHE A 120 -23.09 1.41 30.89
CA PHE A 120 -21.87 1.56 30.07
C PHE A 120 -20.71 0.72 30.59
N THR A 121 -20.54 0.67 31.91
CA THR A 121 -19.50 -0.16 32.54
C THR A 121 -19.71 -1.64 32.22
N ILE A 122 -20.95 -2.14 32.31
CA ILE A 122 -21.27 -3.52 31.96
C ILE A 122 -20.93 -3.81 30.50
N VAL A 123 -21.29 -2.91 29.57
CA VAL A 123 -21.00 -3.08 28.14
C VAL A 123 -19.49 -3.15 27.88
N PHE A 124 -18.69 -2.28 28.50
CA PHE A 124 -17.23 -2.33 28.35
C PHE A 124 -16.61 -3.58 28.96
N VAL A 125 -17.14 -4.08 30.08
CA VAL A 125 -16.67 -5.35 30.67
C VAL A 125 -16.99 -6.53 29.75
N PHE A 126 -18.18 -6.56 29.15
CA PHE A 126 -18.52 -7.60 28.17
C PHE A 126 -17.63 -7.54 26.93
N GLU A 127 -17.34 -6.34 26.42
CA GLU A 127 -16.43 -6.15 25.29
C GLU A 127 -15.00 -6.60 25.62
N ALA A 128 -14.48 -6.29 26.81
CA ALA A 128 -13.16 -6.73 27.24
C ALA A 128 -13.03 -8.26 27.41
N VAL A 129 -14.15 -8.97 27.61
CA VAL A 129 -14.19 -10.43 27.78
C VAL A 129 -14.36 -11.17 26.44
N LEU A 130 -14.98 -10.52 25.45
CA LEU A 130 -15.26 -11.05 24.11
C LEU A 130 -14.01 -11.02 23.21
#